data_AF-A0AAP8N6R5-F1
#
_entry.id   AF-A0AAP8N6R5-F1
#
_cell.length_a   1.000
_cell.length_b   1.000
_cell.length_c   1.000
_cell.angle_alpha   90.00
_cell.angle_beta   90.00
_cell.angle_gamma   90.00
#
_symmetry.space_group_name_H-M   'P 1'
#
loop_
_entity.id
_entity.type
_entity.pdbx_description
1 polymer ?
#
loop_
_entity_poly.entity_id
_entity_poly.type
_entity_poly.pdbx_seq_one_letter_code
_entity_poly.pdbx_strand_id
1 'polypeptide(L)'
;IVTQFVEADKYVFVTPMWNFSFPPVMKSYIDAVCVAGKTFKYTENGPQGLLGGKKALHIQASGGVYSEGPAAGMEMGHRYI
;
A
#
# COMPACT_ATOMS: atom_id res chain seq x y z
N ILE A 1 8.86 -7.42 11.17
CA ILE A 1 7.45 -7.44 10.71
C ILE A 1 7.26 -8.08 9.34
N VAL A 2 8.27 -8.12 8.46
CA VAL A 2 8.13 -8.74 7.13
C VAL A 2 7.67 -10.22 7.17
N THR A 3 8.16 -11.03 8.11
CA THR A 3 7.74 -12.43 8.25
C THR A 3 6.23 -12.54 8.49
N GLN A 4 5.71 -11.80 9.48
CA GLN A 4 4.27 -11.71 9.76
C GLN A 4 3.47 -11.27 8.53
N PHE A 5 3.99 -10.30 7.77
CA PHE A 5 3.34 -9.83 6.55
C PHE A 5 3.29 -10.92 5.47
N VAL A 6 4.38 -11.66 5.26
CA VAL A 6 4.47 -12.75 4.28
C VAL A 6 3.55 -13.92 4.65
N GLU A 7 3.40 -14.22 5.93
CA GLU A 7 2.58 -15.34 6.43
C GLU A 7 1.08 -15.07 6.34
N ALA A 8 0.64 -13.80 6.33
CA ALA A 8 -0.77 -13.47 6.25
C ALA A 8 -1.36 -13.72 4.84
N ASP A 9 -2.61 -14.19 4.80
CA ASP A 9 -3.36 -14.39 3.55
C ASP A 9 -4.06 -13.12 3.04
N LYS A 10 -4.44 -12.24 3.99
CA LYS A 10 -5.24 -11.04 3.73
C LYS A 10 -4.70 -9.83 4.47
N TYR A 11 -4.82 -8.67 3.85
CA TYR A 11 -4.38 -7.39 4.38
C TYR A 11 -5.54 -6.40 4.44
N VAL A 12 -5.65 -5.68 5.56
CA VAL A 12 -6.59 -4.56 5.70
C VAL A 12 -5.80 -3.34 6.13
N PHE A 13 -5.78 -2.32 5.29
CA PHE A 13 -5.17 -1.03 5.57
C PHE A 13 -6.28 -0.03 5.90
N VAL A 14 -6.17 0.66 7.03
CA VAL A 14 -7.14 1.70 7.44
C VAL A 14 -6.36 2.97 7.70
N THR A 15 -6.58 3.99 6.86
CA THR A 15 -5.80 5.24 6.94
C THR A 15 -6.70 6.48 6.82
N PRO A 16 -6.38 7.58 7.52
CA PRO A 16 -6.92 8.88 7.17
C PRO A 16 -6.17 9.47 5.97
N MET A 17 -6.83 10.34 5.21
CA MET A 17 -6.16 11.21 4.24
C MET A 17 -5.60 12.45 4.94
N TRP A 18 -4.26 12.58 4.95
CA TRP A 18 -3.53 13.77 5.38
C TRP A 18 -2.75 14.34 4.19
N ASN A 19 -3.05 15.58 3.81
CA ASN A 19 -2.41 16.26 2.68
C ASN A 19 -2.35 15.39 1.41
N PHE A 20 -3.52 14.87 1.03
CA PHE A 20 -3.73 14.03 -0.15
C PHE A 20 -3.07 12.64 -0.12
N SER A 21 -2.43 12.26 0.98
CA SER A 21 -1.79 10.95 1.17
C SER A 21 -2.17 10.36 2.54
N PHE A 22 -1.47 9.31 2.98
CA PHE A 22 -1.63 8.70 4.31
C PHE A 22 -0.58 9.22 5.31
N PRO A 23 -0.73 8.93 6.63
CA PRO A 23 0.26 9.29 7.64
C PRO A 23 1.66 8.68 7.38
N PRO A 24 2.77 9.36 7.77
CA PRO A 24 4.13 8.88 7.50
C PRO A 24 4.45 7.47 8.00
N VAL A 25 3.84 7.04 9.11
CA VAL A 25 4.04 5.68 9.66
C VAL A 25 3.60 4.58 8.67
N MET A 26 2.61 4.85 7.82
CA MET A 26 2.18 3.91 6.79
C MET A 26 3.27 3.74 5.72
N LYS A 27 3.97 4.83 5.35
CA LYS A 27 5.15 4.75 4.47
C LYS A 27 6.24 3.88 5.11
N SER A 28 6.55 4.14 6.38
CA SER A 28 7.55 3.36 7.13
C SER A 28 7.17 1.88 7.22
N TYR A 29 5.88 1.56 7.37
CA TYR A 29 5.40 0.19 7.37
C TYR A 29 5.58 -0.50 6.01
N ILE A 30 5.21 0.16 4.90
CA ILE A 30 5.42 -0.35 3.54
C ILE A 30 6.90 -0.60 3.29
N ASP A 31 7.78 0.33 3.64
CA ASP A 31 9.24 0.17 3.50
C ASP A 31 9.78 -1.03 4.28
N ALA A 32 9.25 -1.27 5.47
CA ALA A 32 9.68 -2.37 6.32
C ALA A 32 9.17 -3.75 5.86
N VAL A 33 8.15 -3.82 4.99
CA VAL A 33 7.65 -5.09 4.41
C VAL A 33 8.10 -5.30 2.96
N CYS A 34 8.49 -4.25 2.25
CA CYS A 34 9.08 -4.33 0.90
C CYS A 34 10.55 -4.75 0.96
N VAL A 35 10.81 -6.05 1.08
CA VAL A 35 12.16 -6.62 1.27
C VAL A 35 12.50 -7.60 0.14
N ALA A 36 13.66 -7.39 -0.48
CA ALA A 36 14.17 -8.26 -1.54
C ALA A 36 14.35 -9.70 -1.05
N GLY A 37 13.93 -10.67 -1.86
CA GLY A 37 13.92 -12.10 -1.53
C GLY A 37 12.80 -12.53 -0.57
N LYS A 38 11.97 -11.59 -0.07
CA LYS A 38 10.82 -11.90 0.81
C LYS A 38 9.49 -11.53 0.15
N THR A 39 9.33 -10.27 -0.28
CA THR A 39 8.08 -9.78 -0.88
C THR A 39 8.21 -9.42 -2.35
N PHE A 40 9.45 -9.20 -2.82
CA PHE A 40 9.78 -9.08 -4.23
C PHE A 40 11.17 -9.68 -4.51
N LYS A 41 11.51 -9.89 -5.79
CA LYS A 41 12.87 -10.22 -6.25
C LYS A 41 13.24 -9.35 -7.45
N TYR A 42 14.53 -9.20 -7.72
CA TYR A 42 15.00 -8.60 -8.96
C TYR A 42 15.04 -9.62 -10.10
N THR A 43 14.70 -9.19 -11.30
CA THR A 43 14.80 -9.95 -12.54
C THR A 43 15.43 -9.07 -13.62
N GLU A 44 15.80 -9.64 -14.76
CA GLU A 44 16.35 -8.88 -15.91
C GLU A 44 15.37 -7.80 -16.42
N ASN A 45 14.05 -8.00 -16.23
CA ASN A 45 12.99 -7.07 -16.61
C ASN A 45 12.57 -6.12 -15.47
N GLY A 46 13.30 -6.11 -14.35
CA GLY A 46 13.00 -5.30 -13.16
C GLY A 46 12.43 -6.09 -11.98
N PRO A 47 11.95 -5.41 -10.92
CA PRO A 47 11.41 -6.05 -9.73
C PRO A 47 10.11 -6.83 -10.01
N GLN A 48 10.00 -8.03 -9.45
CA GLN A 48 8.82 -8.89 -9.53
C GLN A 48 8.32 -9.22 -8.11
N GLY A 49 7.02 -9.00 -7.86
CA GLY A 49 6.38 -9.36 -6.61
C GLY A 49 6.34 -10.89 -6.39
N LEU A 50 6.53 -11.31 -5.13
CA LEU A 50 6.54 -12.74 -4.74
C LEU A 50 5.24 -13.18 -4.04
N LEU A 51 4.41 -12.24 -3.60
CA LEU A 51 3.24 -12.51 -2.77
C LEU A 51 1.97 -12.80 -3.59
N GLY A 52 2.01 -13.85 -4.41
CA GLY A 52 0.84 -14.33 -5.13
C GLY A 52 -0.26 -14.91 -4.22
N GLY A 53 -1.52 -14.92 -4.69
CA GLY A 53 -2.64 -15.55 -3.99
C GLY A 53 -3.19 -14.78 -2.77
N LYS A 54 -2.63 -13.62 -2.46
CA LYS A 54 -3.07 -12.77 -1.34
C LYS A 54 -4.14 -11.78 -1.75
N LYS A 55 -4.88 -11.25 -0.78
CA LYS A 55 -5.92 -10.23 -1.02
C LYS A 55 -5.76 -9.03 -0.08
N ALA A 56 -5.90 -7.82 -0.61
CA ALA A 56 -5.85 -6.58 0.17
C ALA A 56 -7.17 -5.81 0.12
N LEU A 57 -7.44 -5.05 1.19
CA LEU A 57 -8.51 -4.07 1.30
C LEU A 57 -7.91 -2.78 1.87
N HIS A 58 -8.20 -1.65 1.25
CA HIS A 58 -7.88 -0.33 1.79
C HIS A 58 -9.16 0.43 2.11
N ILE A 59 -9.31 0.85 3.36
CA ILE A 59 -10.40 1.70 3.83
C ILE A 59 -9.78 3.05 4.19
N GLN A 60 -10.18 4.10 3.47
CA GLN A 60 -9.63 5.43 3.64
C GLN A 60 -10.72 6.40 4.06
N ALA A 61 -10.45 7.21 5.10
CA ALA A 61 -11.32 8.32 5.49
C ALA A 61 -10.76 9.64 4.95
N SER A 62 -11.57 10.41 4.22
CA SER A 62 -11.21 11.74 3.70
C SER A 62 -12.27 12.78 4.06
N GLY A 63 -11.83 14.02 4.27
CA GLY A 63 -12.74 15.15 4.55
C GLY A 63 -13.48 15.69 3.33
N GLY A 64 -13.13 15.23 2.13
CA GLY A 64 -13.78 15.57 0.87
C GLY A 64 -13.88 14.35 -0.06
N VAL A 65 -14.50 14.52 -1.22
CA VAL A 65 -14.66 13.47 -2.23
C VAL A 65 -13.46 13.47 -3.18
N TYR A 66 -12.71 12.36 -3.17
CA TYR A 66 -11.54 12.15 -4.01
C TYR A 66 -11.63 10.86 -4.85
N SER A 67 -12.72 10.10 -4.73
CA SER A 67 -12.99 8.92 -5.54
C SER A 67 -13.42 9.24 -6.97
N GLU A 68 -13.89 10.47 -7.20
CA GLU A 68 -14.41 10.95 -8.48
C GLU A 68 -14.33 12.48 -8.56
N GLY A 69 -14.69 13.03 -9.73
CA GLY A 69 -14.74 14.48 -9.96
C GLY A 69 -13.36 15.15 -10.14
N PRO A 70 -13.33 16.49 -10.17
CA PRO A 70 -12.12 17.26 -10.52
C PRO A 70 -10.95 17.04 -9.54
N ALA A 71 -11.25 16.68 -8.29
CA ALA A 71 -10.28 16.46 -7.24
C ALA A 71 -9.68 15.05 -7.23
N ALA A 72 -10.23 14.08 -7.97
CA ALA A 72 -9.78 12.69 -7.95
C ALA A 72 -8.31 12.52 -8.36
N GLY A 73 -7.81 13.43 -9.22
CA GLY A 73 -6.40 13.49 -9.61
C GLY A 73 -5.44 13.67 -8.41
N MET A 74 -5.92 14.28 -7.33
CA MET A 74 -5.12 14.61 -6.15
C MET A 74 -4.99 13.44 -5.17
N GLU A 75 -5.83 12.39 -5.23
CA GLU A 75 -5.72 11.25 -4.32
C GLU A 75 -4.40 10.49 -4.57
N MET A 76 -3.51 10.47 -3.58
CA MET A 76 -2.22 9.76 -3.65
C MET A 76 -2.08 8.65 -2.60
N GLY A 77 -2.89 8.67 -1.54
CA GLY A 77 -2.80 7.73 -0.44
C GLY A 77 -3.23 6.33 -0.86
N HIS A 78 -4.44 6.19 -1.40
CA HIS A 78 -4.92 4.92 -1.94
C HIS A 78 -4.10 4.46 -3.15
N ARG A 79 -3.65 5.37 -4.02
CA ARG A 79 -2.82 5.00 -5.18
C ARG A 79 -1.47 4.37 -4.82
N TYR A 80 -0.93 4.71 -3.66
CA TYR A 80 0.36 4.18 -3.22
C TYR A 80 0.23 2.81 -2.54
N ILE A 81 -0.91 2.53 -1.89
CA ILE A 81 -1.21 1.27 -1.19
C ILE A 81 -1.68 0.21 -2.18
#